data_AF-A0AAD6YGC5-F1
#
_entry.id   AF-A0AAD6YGC5-F1
#
_cell.length_a   1.000
_cell.length_b   1.000
_cell.length_c   1.000
_cell.angle_alpha   90.00
_cell.angle_beta   90.00
_cell.angle_gamma   90.00
#
_symmetry.space_group_name_H-M   'P 1'
#
loop_
_entity.id
_entity.type
_entity.pdbx_description
1 polymer ?
#
loop_
_entity_poly.entity_id
_entity_poly.type
_entity_poly.pdbx_seq_one_letter_code
_entity_poly.pdbx_strand_id
1 'polypeptide(L)'
;MAANIVSELEKLDLPALAYCHETITESRKNGENLVKIIQERLTYSLICLDPEHLRDKAWRRITSADTFRSNVVFGCVDEVHLIKH
;
A
#
# COMPACT_ATOMS: atom_id res chain seq x y z
N MET A 1 -6.30 4.82 10.71
CA MET A 1 -6.29 3.40 11.12
C MET A 1 -5.07 2.65 10.57
N ALA A 2 -4.79 2.76 9.26
CA ALA A 2 -3.62 2.16 8.61
C ALA A 2 -2.27 2.38 9.34
N ALA A 3 -2.00 3.61 9.80
CA ALA A 3 -0.76 3.95 10.51
C ALA A 3 -0.55 3.16 11.81
N ASN A 4 -1.61 2.86 12.57
CA ASN A 4 -1.50 2.08 13.80
C ASN A 4 -1.10 0.63 13.48
N ILE A 5 -1.70 0.03 12.44
CA ILE A 5 -1.38 -1.34 12.00
C ILE A 5 0.09 -1.41 11.56
N VAL A 6 0.55 -0.43 10.77
CA VAL A 6 1.95 -0.35 10.32
C VAL A 6 2.90 -0.23 11.50
N SER A 7 2.61 0.65 12.46
CA SER A 7 3.44 0.82 13.65
C SER A 7 3.56 -0.44 14.51
N GLU A 8 2.48 -1.22 14.67
CA GLU A 8 2.57 -2.51 15.39
C GLU A 8 3.40 -3.56 14.64
N LEU A 9 3.35 -3.57 13.31
CA LEU A 9 4.13 -4.49 12.48
C LEU A 9 5.63 -4.14 12.46
N GLU A 10 5.95 -2.86 12.52
CA GLU A 10 7.34 -2.41 12.67
C GLU A 10 7.97 -2.94 13.96
N LYS A 11 7.20 -3.04 15.06
CA LYS A 11 7.69 -3.64 16.32
C LYS A 11 7.97 -5.15 16.20
N LEU A 12 7.45 -5.80 15.15
CA LEU A 12 7.64 -7.21 14.86
C LEU A 12 8.66 -7.44 13.73
N ASP A 13 9.42 -6.41 13.34
CA ASP A 13 10.36 -6.44 12.22
C ASP A 13 9.71 -6.86 10.88
N LEU A 14 8.40 -6.62 10.73
CA LEU A 14 7.67 -6.88 9.49
C LEU A 14 7.53 -5.58 8.69
N PRO A 15 8.12 -5.49 7.48
CA PRO A 15 8.06 -4.27 6.71
C PRO A 15 6.64 -4.03 6.20
N ALA A 16 6.04 -2.93 6.65
CA ALA A 16 4.68 -2.53 6.28
C ALA A 16 4.66 -1.09 5.76
N LEU A 17 3.66 -0.80 4.93
CA LEU A 17 3.47 0.53 4.33
C LEU A 17 2.04 1.00 4.53
N ALA A 18 1.86 2.24 4.98
CA ALA A 18 0.59 2.96 4.84
C ALA A 18 0.62 3.72 3.50
N TYR A 19 -0.14 3.27 2.52
CA TYR A 19 -0.32 3.99 1.25
C TYR A 19 -1.46 5.00 1.41
N CYS A 20 -1.11 6.17 1.98
CA CYS A 20 -2.00 7.31 2.18
C CYS A 20 -1.42 8.58 1.55
N HIS A 21 -2.19 9.68 1.57
CA HIS A 21 -1.78 10.96 1.00
C HIS A 21 -0.44 11.48 1.54
N GLU A 22 -0.20 11.31 2.85
CA GLU A 22 1.02 11.77 3.53
C GLU A 22 2.25 11.04 3.01
N THR A 23 2.22 9.70 3.03
CA THR A 23 3.33 8.86 2.56
C THR A 23 3.62 9.05 1.06
N ILE A 24 2.58 9.21 0.23
CA ILE A 24 2.75 9.52 -1.19
C ILE A 24 3.42 10.89 -1.37
N THR A 25 2.99 11.89 -0.61
CA THR A 25 3.53 13.25 -0.69
C THR A 25 4.97 13.31 -0.20
N GLU A 26 5.29 12.63 0.89
CA GLU A 26 6.64 12.53 1.44
C GLU A 26 7.59 11.81 0.47
N SER A 27 7.17 10.66 -0.08
CA SER A 27 7.96 9.94 -1.09
C SER A 27 8.29 10.85 -2.28
N ARG A 28 7.31 11.64 -2.76
CA ARG A 28 7.53 12.60 -3.85
C ARG A 28 8.51 13.70 -3.47
N LYS A 29 8.43 14.24 -2.25
CA LYS A 29 9.37 15.26 -1.74
C LYS A 29 10.80 14.72 -1.67
N ASN A 30 10.96 13.44 -1.32
CA ASN A 30 12.25 12.77 -1.25
C ASN A 30 12.78 12.33 -2.62
N GLY A 31 12.05 12.61 -3.72
CA GLY A 31 12.43 12.19 -5.07
C GLY A 31 12.25 10.68 -5.31
N GLU A 32 11.54 9.99 -4.42
CA GLU A 32 11.32 8.56 -4.50
C GLU A 32 10.10 8.24 -5.36
N ASN A 33 10.23 7.20 -6.19
CA ASN A 33 9.12 6.68 -6.97
C ASN A 33 8.48 5.50 -6.24
N LEU A 34 7.57 5.81 -5.32
CA LEU A 34 6.88 4.81 -4.50
C LEU A 34 6.19 3.71 -5.33
N VAL A 35 5.61 4.08 -6.49
CA VAL A 35 5.01 3.12 -7.42
C VAL A 35 6.04 2.10 -7.90
N LYS A 36 7.22 2.57 -8.32
CA LYS A 36 8.30 1.70 -8.78
C LYS A 36 8.85 0.83 -7.66
N ILE A 37 9.01 1.39 -6.46
CA ILE A 37 9.46 0.66 -5.27
C ILE A 37 8.53 -0.53 -4.98
N ILE A 38 7.22 -0.27 -4.91
CA ILE A 38 6.23 -1.32 -4.62
C ILE A 38 6.18 -2.36 -5.75
N GLN A 39 6.29 -1.95 -7.02
CA GLN A 39 6.25 -2.87 -8.15
C GLN A 39 7.45 -3.82 -8.22
N GLU A 40 8.66 -3.32 -7.90
CA GLU A 40 9.90 -4.01 -8.24
C GLU A 40 10.61 -4.65 -7.06
N ARG A 41 10.49 -4.08 -5.85
CA ARG A 41 11.44 -4.38 -4.76
C ARG A 41 10.94 -5.36 -3.71
N LEU A 42 9.71 -5.89 -3.83
CA LEU A 42 9.06 -6.79 -2.86
C LEU A 42 9.34 -6.38 -1.39
N THR A 43 9.36 -5.07 -1.14
CA THR A 43 9.92 -4.50 0.09
C THR A 43 8.96 -4.59 1.26
N TYR A 44 7.65 -4.64 0.98
CA TYR A 44 6.61 -4.60 1.99
C TYR A 44 5.85 -5.91 2.02
N SER A 45 5.72 -6.49 3.21
CA SER A 45 4.89 -7.68 3.47
C SER A 45 3.42 -7.30 3.65
N LEU A 46 3.13 -6.06 4.05
CA LEU A 46 1.78 -5.51 4.12
C LEU A 46 1.73 -4.10 3.53
N ILE A 47 0.69 -3.83 2.75
CA ILE A 47 0.36 -2.47 2.28
C ILE A 47 -1.07 -2.16 2.70
N CYS A 48 -1.23 -1.24 3.64
CA CYS A 48 -2.52 -0.69 4.04
C CYS A 48 -2.86 0.47 3.11
N LEU A 49 -3.98 0.38 2.39
CA LEU A 49 -4.37 1.34 1.38
C LEU A 49 -5.62 2.10 1.81
N ASP A 50 -5.59 3.43 1.77
CA ASP A 50 -6.81 4.20 1.98
C ASP A 50 -7.78 4.03 0.78
N PRO A 51 -9.10 3.87 1.01
CA PRO A 51 -10.05 3.56 -0.06
C PRO A 51 -10.07 4.57 -1.22
N GLU A 52 -9.76 5.84 -0.95
CA GLU A 52 -9.67 6.88 -1.97
C GLU A 52 -8.62 6.58 -3.04
N HIS A 53 -7.54 5.90 -2.68
CA HIS A 53 -6.43 5.57 -3.57
C HIS A 53 -6.67 4.31 -4.42
N LEU A 54 -7.71 3.51 -4.12
CA LEU A 54 -8.05 2.33 -4.94
C LEU A 54 -8.34 2.69 -6.40
N ARG A 55 -8.85 3.90 -6.65
CA ARG A 55 -9.21 4.38 -7.99
C ARG A 55 -8.04 5.06 -8.71
N ASP A 56 -6.91 5.24 -8.05
CA ASP A 56 -5.78 5.97 -8.61
C ASP A 56 -5.12 5.20 -9.76
N LYS A 57 -4.77 5.92 -10.83
CA LYS A 57 -3.99 5.36 -11.95
C LYS A 57 -2.65 4.80 -11.45
N ALA A 58 -2.07 5.38 -10.41
CA ALA A 58 -0.85 4.90 -9.78
C ALA A 58 -1.05 3.52 -9.14
N TRP A 59 -2.11 3.35 -8.35
CA TRP A 59 -2.43 2.07 -7.73
C TRP A 59 -2.77 0.99 -8.76
N ARG A 60 -3.49 1.35 -9.83
CA ARG A 60 -3.76 0.44 -10.95
C ARG A 60 -2.47 -0.05 -11.61
N ARG A 61 -1.45 0.81 -11.75
CA ARG A 61 -0.15 0.41 -12.29
C ARG A 61 0.54 -0.60 -11.37
N ILE A 62 0.51 -0.36 -10.06
CA ILE A 62 1.07 -1.30 -9.07
C ILE A 62 0.43 -2.68 -9.21
N THR A 63 -0.90 -2.74 -9.14
CA THR A 63 -1.66 -4.00 -9.17
C THR A 63 -1.61 -4.73 -10.52
N SER A 64 -1.29 -4.01 -11.60
CA SER A 64 -1.12 -4.58 -12.95
C SER A 64 0.31 -5.06 -13.23
N ALA A 65 1.28 -4.82 -12.33
CA ALA A 65 2.64 -5.34 -12.50
C ALA A 65 2.70 -6.83 -12.14
N ASP A 66 3.29 -7.64 -13.02
CA ASP A 66 3.37 -9.10 -12.81
C ASP A 66 4.14 -9.48 -11.55
N THR A 67 5.23 -8.77 -11.24
CA THR A 67 6.01 -8.99 -10.01
C THR A 67 5.13 -8.79 -8.77
N PHE A 68 4.38 -7.69 -8.71
CA PHE A 68 3.49 -7.43 -7.59
C PHE A 68 2.38 -8.49 -7.52
N ARG A 69 1.67 -8.71 -8.62
CA ARG A 69 0.52 -9.63 -8.70
C ARG A 69 0.88 -11.06 -8.34
N SER A 70 2.07 -11.53 -8.71
CA SER A 70 2.52 -12.90 -8.41
C SER A 70 2.92 -13.11 -6.93
N ASN A 71 3.07 -12.02 -6.17
CA ASN A 71 3.47 -12.04 -4.76
C ASN A 71 2.34 -11.63 -3.80
N VAL A 72 1.18 -11.21 -4.32
CA VAL A 72 -0.01 -10.97 -3.49
C VAL A 72 -0.64 -12.32 -3.11
N VAL A 73 -0.55 -12.68 -1.84
CA VAL A 73 -1.14 -13.92 -1.30
C VAL A 73 -2.55 -13.68 -0.74
N PHE A 74 -2.84 -12.47 -0.27
CA PHE A 74 -4.09 -12.15 0.40
C PHE A 74 -4.48 -10.68 0.21
N GLY A 75 -5.79 -10.42 0.13
CA GLY A 75 -6.37 -9.09 0.12
C GLY A 75 -7.55 -9.02 1.08
N CYS A 76 -7.60 -7.98 1.90
CA CYS A 76 -8.67 -7.73 2.86
C CYS A 76 -9.22 -6.32 2.66
N VAL A 77 -10.51 -6.16 2.94
CA VAL A 77 -11.17 -4.85 3.01
C VAL A 77 -11.65 -4.67 4.44
N ASP A 78 -11.07 -3.68 5.12
CA ASP A 78 -11.55 -3.26 6.43
C ASP A 78 -12.79 -2.36 6.25
N GLU A 79 -13.60 -2.25 7.31
CA GLU A 79 -14.82 -1.41 7.31
C GLU A 79 -15.80 -1.71 6.16
N VAL A 80 -15.97 -3.01 5.81
CA VAL A 80 -16.88 -3.46 4.73
C VAL A 80 -18.31 -2.90 4.85
N HIS A 81 -18.74 -2.58 6.08
CA HIS A 81 -20.05 -2.00 6.37
C HIS A 81 -20.25 -0.58 5.77
N LEU A 82 -19.19 0.11 5.36
CA LEU A 82 -19.26 1.42 4.69
C LEU A 82 -19.48 1.31 3.18
N ILE A 83 -19.39 0.11 2.61
CA ILE A 83 -19.67 -0.12 1.19
C ILE A 83 -21.19 0.00 0.98
N LYS A 84 -21.60 1.06 0.27
CA LYS A 84 -23.00 1.25 -0.13
C LYS A 84 -23.28 0.39 -1.36
N HIS A 85 -24.30 -0.48 -1.24
CA HIS A 85 -24.86 -1.29 -2.33
C HIS A 85 -25.82 -0.48 -3.20
#